data_AF-A0A5E4J7H2-F1
#
_entry.id   AF-A0A5E4J7H2-F1
#
_cell.length_a   1.000
_cell.length_b   1.000
_cell.length_c   1.000
_cell.angle_alpha   90.00
_cell.angle_beta   90.00
_cell.angle_gamma   90.00
#
_symmetry.space_group_name_H-M   'P 1'
#
loop_
_entity.id
_entity.type
_entity.pdbx_description
1 polymer ?
#
loop_
_entity_poly.entity_id
_entity_poly.type
_entity_poly.pdbx_seq_one_letter_code
_entity_poly.pdbx_strand_id
1 'polypeptide(L)'
;MRKSRNPYRAARQEKMRRYLPSSLSEQIIIKDGSPFAAGVPEETWESKRNVRKVVEWLAKKTRKRAVDLNNQDFIQHGLNGVVTFHSSVHEVLKFAGIKNARPWERRAVHPTFWDFKDNRVDAIRWLFEECKKKGTAVSIEVFRQRNLSNLLFSKYYGGNALSALVEAGLMSKEQAAMQERMFFHPKQERR
;
A
#
# COMPACT_ATOMS: atom_id res chain seq x y z
N MET A 1 -4.03 25.58 7.57
CA MET A 1 -3.05 26.09 6.59
C MET A 1 -3.60 25.92 5.18
N ARG A 2 -3.81 27.03 4.45
CA ARG A 2 -4.37 27.04 3.09
C ARG A 2 -3.31 26.55 2.09
N LYS A 3 -3.53 25.42 1.43
CA LYS A 3 -2.68 24.98 0.31
C LYS A 3 -2.82 26.00 -0.83
N SER A 4 -1.70 26.62 -1.20
CA SER A 4 -1.59 27.53 -2.35
C SER A 4 -2.19 26.87 -3.59
N ARG A 5 -3.30 27.42 -4.08
CA ARG A 5 -3.94 27.00 -5.33
C ARG A 5 -3.08 27.53 -6.47
N ASN A 6 -2.34 26.65 -7.13
CA ASN A 6 -1.66 26.96 -8.39
C ASN A 6 -2.68 27.62 -9.36
N PRO A 7 -2.46 28.87 -9.81
CA PRO A 7 -3.44 29.63 -10.58
C PRO A 7 -3.78 29.00 -11.93
N TYR A 8 -2.86 28.22 -12.51
CA TYR A 8 -3.11 27.43 -13.72
C TYR A 8 -4.09 26.26 -13.47
N ARG A 9 -4.21 25.75 -12.23
CA ARG A 9 -5.20 24.73 -11.86
C ARG A 9 -6.62 25.31 -11.79
N ALA A 10 -6.78 26.46 -11.16
CA ALA A 10 -8.07 27.12 -11.00
C ALA A 10 -8.65 27.52 -12.37
N ALA A 11 -7.84 28.09 -13.26
CA ALA A 11 -8.27 28.47 -14.61
C ALA A 11 -8.69 27.26 -15.46
N ARG A 12 -8.03 26.11 -15.30
CA ARG A 12 -8.38 24.87 -16.02
C ARG A 12 -9.66 24.23 -15.48
N GLN A 13 -9.86 24.24 -14.16
CA GLN A 13 -11.10 23.77 -13.53
C GLN A 13 -12.29 24.65 -13.90
N GLU A 14 -12.11 25.98 -13.88
CA GLU A 14 -13.12 26.95 -14.30
C GLU A 14 -13.52 26.77 -15.76
N LYS A 15 -12.54 26.51 -16.64
CA LYS A 15 -12.79 26.22 -18.06
C LYS A 15 -13.58 24.91 -18.23
N MET A 16 -13.23 23.85 -17.51
CA MET A 16 -13.93 22.55 -17.56
C MET A 16 -15.38 22.65 -17.06
N ARG A 17 -15.61 23.43 -15.99
CA ARG A 17 -16.90 23.60 -15.33
C ARG A 17 -17.94 24.30 -16.22
N ARG A 18 -17.50 25.09 -17.21
CA ARG A 18 -18.38 25.71 -18.21
C ARG A 18 -18.84 24.77 -19.33
N TYR A 19 -18.13 23.66 -19.57
CA TYR A 19 -18.41 22.75 -20.69
C TYR A 19 -19.10 21.43 -20.27
N LEU A 20 -19.23 21.15 -18.96
CA LEU A 20 -19.81 19.92 -18.46
C LEU A 20 -21.07 20.18 -17.62
N PRO A 21 -22.26 19.73 -18.04
CA PRO A 21 -23.46 19.79 -17.22
C PRO A 21 -23.24 19.07 -15.88
N SER A 22 -23.82 19.64 -14.80
CA SER A 22 -23.70 19.21 -13.41
C SER A 22 -24.12 17.75 -13.13
N SER A 23 -24.77 17.08 -14.07
CA SER A 23 -25.14 15.66 -13.99
C SER A 23 -24.05 14.69 -14.48
N LEU A 24 -22.99 15.18 -15.12
CA LEU A 24 -21.87 14.37 -15.62
C LEU A 24 -20.67 14.27 -14.65
N SER A 25 -20.59 15.13 -13.63
CA SER A 25 -19.55 15.05 -12.59
C SER A 25 -19.64 13.78 -11.74
N GLU A 26 -20.78 13.08 -11.75
CA GLU A 26 -20.98 11.82 -11.02
C GLU A 26 -20.63 10.57 -11.82
N GLN A 27 -20.37 10.69 -13.13
CA GLN A 27 -20.09 9.55 -13.99
C GLN A 27 -18.74 9.73 -14.65
N ILE A 28 -17.79 8.85 -14.32
CA ILE A 28 -16.70 8.56 -15.26
C ILE A 28 -17.36 8.19 -16.58
N ILE A 29 -17.28 9.08 -17.58
CA ILE A 29 -17.70 8.77 -18.94
C ILE A 29 -16.67 7.79 -19.49
N ILE A 30 -17.05 6.51 -19.51
CA ILE A 30 -16.29 5.46 -20.18
C ILE A 30 -16.63 5.55 -21.66
N LYS A 31 -15.88 6.34 -22.44
CA LYS A 31 -16.02 6.35 -23.90
C LYS A 31 -15.07 5.31 -24.47
N ASP A 32 -15.56 4.50 -25.41
CA ASP A 32 -14.81 3.39 -26.04
C ASP A 32 -14.23 2.36 -25.06
N GLY A 33 -14.85 2.23 -23.89
CA GLY A 33 -14.31 1.37 -22.86
C GLY A 33 -13.01 1.92 -22.26
N SER A 34 -12.82 3.23 -22.12
CA SER A 34 -11.73 3.85 -21.34
C SER A 34 -12.28 4.98 -20.46
N PRO A 35 -11.97 5.00 -19.14
CA PRO A 35 -12.24 6.16 -18.32
C PRO A 35 -11.33 7.30 -18.80
N PHE A 36 -11.89 8.30 -19.49
CA PHE A 36 -11.12 9.51 -19.78
C PHE A 36 -10.57 10.04 -18.46
N ALA A 37 -9.25 10.11 -18.32
CA ALA A 37 -8.60 10.62 -17.09
C ALA A 37 -7.79 11.89 -17.34
N ALA A 38 -7.48 12.21 -18.59
CA ALA A 38 -6.92 13.50 -18.95
C ALA A 38 -8.03 14.57 -18.93
N GLY A 39 -8.01 15.41 -17.89
CA GLY A 39 -8.93 16.54 -17.78
C GLY A 39 -10.20 16.30 -16.96
N VAL A 40 -10.29 15.18 -16.25
CA VAL A 40 -11.37 14.97 -15.28
C VAL A 40 -11.21 15.92 -14.09
N PRO A 41 -12.29 16.55 -13.61
CA PRO A 41 -12.27 17.35 -12.38
C PRO A 41 -11.71 16.56 -11.19
N GLU A 42 -11.03 17.24 -10.25
CA GLU A 42 -10.40 16.58 -9.09
C GLU A 42 -11.45 15.89 -8.20
N GLU A 43 -12.66 16.46 -8.14
CA GLU A 43 -13.82 15.98 -7.39
C GLU A 43 -14.24 14.56 -7.80
N THR A 44 -13.96 14.15 -9.04
CA THR A 44 -14.25 12.79 -9.50
C THR A 44 -13.37 11.75 -8.79
N TRP A 45 -12.15 12.12 -8.37
CA TRP A 45 -11.22 11.24 -7.67
C TRP A 45 -11.50 11.14 -6.17
N GLU A 46 -12.35 12.01 -5.62
CA GLU A 46 -12.88 11.92 -4.26
C GLU A 46 -13.93 10.80 -4.12
N SER A 47 -14.55 10.38 -5.22
CA SER A 47 -15.54 9.30 -5.20
C SER A 47 -14.89 7.92 -5.20
N LYS A 48 -14.99 7.21 -4.07
CA LYS A 48 -14.53 5.81 -3.94
C LYS A 48 -15.11 4.89 -5.02
N ARG A 49 -16.37 5.10 -5.41
CA ARG A 49 -17.04 4.35 -6.47
C ARG A 49 -16.33 4.53 -7.82
N ASN A 50 -15.93 5.76 -8.13
CA ASN A 50 -15.25 6.10 -9.37
C ASN A 50 -13.84 5.52 -9.42
N VAL A 51 -13.06 5.72 -8.34
CA VAL A 51 -11.71 5.15 -8.25
C VAL A 51 -11.76 3.62 -8.37
N ARG A 52 -12.74 2.96 -7.74
CA ARG A 52 -12.94 1.51 -7.89
C ARG A 52 -13.22 1.08 -9.32
N LYS A 53 -14.12 1.79 -10.04
CA LYS A 53 -14.39 1.50 -11.46
C LYS A 53 -13.14 1.62 -12.33
N VAL A 54 -12.30 2.65 -12.10
CA VAL A 54 -11.02 2.81 -12.82
C VAL A 54 -10.11 1.61 -12.58
N VAL A 55 -9.96 1.20 -11.32
CA VAL A 55 -9.11 0.07 -10.94
C VAL A 55 -9.60 -1.24 -11.55
N GLU A 56 -10.89 -1.53 -11.47
CA GLU A 56 -11.50 -2.72 -12.06
C GLU A 56 -11.36 -2.74 -13.58
N TRP A 57 -11.58 -1.60 -14.22
CA TRP A 57 -11.39 -1.42 -15.65
C TRP A 57 -9.94 -1.68 -16.07
N LEU A 58 -8.99 -1.06 -15.38
CA LEU A 58 -7.56 -1.16 -15.70
C LEU A 58 -7.07 -2.60 -15.51
N ALA A 59 -7.48 -3.26 -14.42
CA ALA A 59 -7.20 -4.68 -14.18
C ALA A 59 -7.68 -5.57 -15.34
N LYS A 60 -8.91 -5.34 -15.83
CA LYS A 60 -9.47 -6.06 -16.99
C LYS A 60 -8.68 -5.75 -18.27
N LYS A 61 -8.31 -4.48 -18.50
CA LYS A 61 -7.57 -4.05 -19.70
C LYS A 61 -6.16 -4.64 -19.76
N THR A 62 -5.45 -4.67 -18.64
CA THR A 62 -4.09 -5.22 -18.55
C THR A 62 -4.06 -6.72 -18.31
N ARG A 63 -5.22 -7.36 -18.09
CA ARG A 63 -5.36 -8.76 -17.64
C ARG A 63 -4.56 -9.06 -16.37
N LYS A 64 -4.47 -8.08 -15.46
CA LYS A 64 -3.80 -8.20 -14.17
C LYS A 64 -4.83 -8.28 -13.06
N ARG A 65 -4.45 -8.82 -11.90
CA ARG A 65 -5.28 -8.61 -10.71
C ARG A 65 -5.18 -7.15 -10.30
N ALA A 66 -6.25 -6.58 -9.73
CA ALA A 66 -6.26 -5.19 -9.28
C ALA A 66 -5.10 -4.86 -8.31
N VAL A 67 -4.73 -5.81 -7.45
CA VAL A 67 -3.59 -5.69 -6.52
C VAL A 67 -2.22 -5.62 -7.21
N ASP A 68 -2.11 -6.19 -8.41
CA ASP A 68 -0.85 -6.27 -9.17
C ASP A 68 -0.61 -5.02 -10.05
N LEU A 69 -1.56 -4.09 -10.07
CA LEU A 69 -1.42 -2.82 -10.82
C LEU A 69 -0.29 -1.97 -10.22
N ASN A 70 0.45 -1.30 -11.11
CA ASN A 70 1.59 -0.44 -10.77
C ASN A 70 1.53 0.92 -11.49
N ASN A 71 2.43 1.85 -11.16
CA ASN A 71 2.42 3.20 -11.74
C ASN A 71 2.43 3.22 -13.28
N GLN A 72 3.16 2.31 -13.92
CA GLN A 72 3.24 2.23 -15.39
C GLN A 72 1.89 1.86 -16.00
N ASP A 73 1.14 0.95 -15.37
CA ASP A 73 -0.21 0.59 -15.82
C ASP A 73 -1.13 1.81 -15.85
N PHE A 74 -1.07 2.67 -14.82
CA PHE A 74 -1.88 3.89 -14.79
C PHE A 74 -1.39 4.92 -15.83
N ILE A 75 -0.09 5.12 -15.96
CA ILE A 75 0.49 6.11 -16.89
C ILE A 75 0.20 5.74 -18.35
N GLN A 76 0.44 4.50 -18.74
CA GLN A 76 0.23 4.02 -20.12
C GLN A 76 -1.22 4.11 -20.57
N HIS A 77 -2.16 4.14 -19.63
CA HIS A 77 -3.59 4.26 -19.90
C HIS A 77 -4.16 5.65 -19.57
N GLY A 78 -3.31 6.67 -19.41
CA GLY A 78 -3.74 8.07 -19.21
C GLY A 78 -4.33 8.36 -17.81
N LEU A 79 -4.19 7.45 -16.86
CA LEU A 79 -4.75 7.49 -15.51
C LEU A 79 -3.78 8.09 -14.48
N ASN A 80 -2.74 8.82 -14.89
CA ASN A 80 -1.80 9.45 -13.95
C ASN A 80 -2.47 10.47 -13.01
N GLY A 81 -3.61 11.05 -13.43
CA GLY A 81 -4.39 11.98 -12.61
C GLY A 81 -4.85 11.40 -11.28
N VAL A 82 -5.39 10.16 -11.28
CA VAL A 82 -5.86 9.51 -10.04
C VAL A 82 -4.70 9.15 -9.12
N VAL A 83 -3.55 8.76 -9.68
CA VAL A 83 -2.34 8.47 -8.90
C VAL A 83 -1.79 9.75 -8.26
N THR A 84 -1.76 10.85 -9.01
CA THR A 84 -1.30 12.15 -8.51
C THR A 84 -2.22 12.67 -7.40
N PHE A 85 -3.54 12.50 -7.53
CA PHE A 85 -4.51 12.91 -6.52
C PHE A 85 -4.34 12.13 -5.20
N HIS A 86 -4.21 10.81 -5.28
CA HIS A 86 -4.03 9.94 -4.11
C HIS A 86 -2.56 9.76 -3.69
N SER A 87 -1.63 10.48 -4.30
CA SER A 87 -0.17 10.44 -4.08
C SER A 87 0.56 9.13 -4.44
N SER A 88 -0.13 7.98 -4.55
CA SER A 88 0.48 6.73 -5.00
C SER A 88 -0.56 5.70 -5.47
N VAL A 89 -0.13 4.71 -6.27
CA VAL A 89 -0.99 3.56 -6.62
C VAL A 89 -1.42 2.76 -5.39
N HIS A 90 -0.60 2.73 -4.33
CA HIS A 90 -1.00 2.07 -3.07
C HIS A 90 -2.26 2.72 -2.48
N GLU A 91 -2.25 4.05 -2.34
CA GLU A 91 -3.40 4.79 -1.79
C GLU A 91 -4.61 4.71 -2.73
N VAL A 92 -4.42 4.72 -4.05
CA VAL A 92 -5.52 4.48 -5.02
C VAL A 92 -6.21 3.13 -4.76
N LEU A 93 -5.44 2.05 -4.65
CA LEU A 93 -5.97 0.70 -4.45
C LEU A 93 -6.61 0.54 -3.07
N LYS A 94 -5.99 1.10 -2.03
CA LYS A 94 -6.51 1.14 -0.66
C LYS A 94 -7.83 1.91 -0.60
N PHE A 95 -7.89 3.09 -1.21
CA PHE A 95 -9.10 3.91 -1.29
C PHE A 95 -10.23 3.19 -2.03
N ALA A 96 -9.92 2.54 -3.16
CA ALA A 96 -10.85 1.69 -3.90
C ALA A 96 -11.36 0.46 -3.11
N GLY A 97 -10.75 0.15 -1.96
CA GLY A 97 -11.10 -1.01 -1.13
C GLY A 97 -10.61 -2.33 -1.71
N ILE A 98 -9.53 -2.31 -2.51
CA ILE A 98 -8.89 -3.52 -2.99
C ILE A 98 -8.18 -4.19 -1.80
N LYS A 99 -8.56 -5.43 -1.51
CA LYS A 99 -7.90 -6.24 -0.47
C LYS A 99 -6.44 -6.49 -0.85
N ASN A 100 -5.57 -6.51 0.15
CA ASN A 100 -4.15 -6.80 0.02
C ASN A 100 -3.34 -5.81 -0.83
N ALA A 101 -3.75 -4.54 -0.86
CA ALA A 101 -3.12 -3.50 -1.67
C ALA A 101 -1.72 -3.06 -1.21
N ARG A 102 -1.26 -3.50 -0.02
CA ARG A 102 0.03 -3.06 0.53
C ARG A 102 1.19 -3.63 -0.29
N PRO A 103 2.27 -2.85 -0.51
CA PRO A 103 3.39 -3.31 -1.33
C PRO A 103 3.92 -4.69 -0.91
N TRP A 104 4.04 -4.92 0.40
CA TRP A 104 4.54 -6.16 0.99
C TRP A 104 3.55 -7.33 1.03
N GLU A 105 2.27 -7.09 0.74
CA GLU A 105 1.29 -8.16 0.56
C GLU A 105 1.30 -8.73 -0.88
N ARG A 106 2.12 -8.14 -1.77
CA ARG A 106 2.33 -8.58 -3.16
C ARG A 106 3.37 -9.69 -3.23
N ARG A 107 3.45 -10.37 -4.38
CA ARG A 107 4.34 -11.53 -4.62
C ARG A 107 5.82 -11.22 -4.38
N ALA A 108 6.26 -10.00 -4.68
CA ALA A 108 7.60 -9.50 -4.39
C ALA A 108 7.60 -7.96 -4.36
N VAL A 109 8.37 -7.38 -3.44
CA VAL A 109 8.77 -5.97 -3.48
C VAL A 109 10.20 -5.87 -4.02
N HIS A 110 10.53 -4.71 -4.60
CA HIS A 110 11.89 -4.44 -5.05
C HIS A 110 12.88 -4.61 -3.88
N PRO A 111 14.11 -5.16 -4.07
CA PRO A 111 15.04 -5.44 -2.97
C PRO A 111 15.36 -4.21 -2.09
N THR A 112 15.43 -3.02 -2.70
CA THR A 112 15.70 -1.76 -1.99
C THR A 112 14.49 -1.20 -1.24
N PHE A 113 13.30 -1.77 -1.41
CA PHE A 113 12.10 -1.34 -0.68
C PHE A 113 12.30 -1.42 0.83
N TRP A 114 13.01 -2.45 1.30
CA TRP A 114 13.27 -2.69 2.71
C TRP A 114 14.40 -1.84 3.28
N ASP A 115 15.17 -1.12 2.46
CA ASP A 115 16.22 -0.22 2.95
C ASP A 115 15.62 0.94 3.75
N PHE A 116 14.42 1.36 3.38
CA PHE A 116 13.66 2.39 4.08
C PHE A 116 13.05 1.85 5.37
N LYS A 117 13.47 2.40 6.51
CA LYS A 117 13.00 2.00 7.84
C LYS A 117 11.47 2.08 7.96
N ASP A 118 10.86 3.13 7.44
CA ASP A 118 9.40 3.33 7.54
C ASP A 118 8.62 2.20 6.86
N ASN A 119 9.09 1.72 5.70
CA ASN A 119 8.48 0.58 5.01
C ASN A 119 8.53 -0.70 5.85
N ARG A 120 9.65 -0.93 6.55
CA ARG A 120 9.79 -2.08 7.43
C ARG A 120 8.84 -1.97 8.63
N VAL A 121 8.85 -0.82 9.31
CA VAL A 121 8.02 -0.56 10.48
C VAL A 121 6.54 -0.70 10.15
N ASP A 122 6.08 -0.16 9.02
CA ASP A 122 4.68 -0.27 8.62
C ASP A 122 4.27 -1.70 8.28
N ALA A 123 5.15 -2.48 7.66
CA ALA A 123 4.92 -3.90 7.38
C ALA A 123 4.84 -4.73 8.67
N ILE A 124 5.70 -4.44 9.66
CA ILE A 124 5.73 -5.15 10.94
C ILE A 124 4.50 -4.80 11.78
N ARG A 125 4.13 -3.52 11.87
CA ARG A 125 2.90 -3.07 12.57
C ARG A 125 1.66 -3.70 11.97
N TRP A 126 1.60 -3.76 10.64
CA TRP A 126 0.53 -4.48 9.96
C TRP A 126 0.47 -5.95 10.37
N LEU A 127 1.60 -6.65 10.32
CA LEU A 127 1.67 -8.07 10.66
C LEU A 127 1.21 -8.33 12.10
N PHE A 128 1.64 -7.47 13.02
CA PHE A 128 1.27 -7.53 14.43
C PHE A 128 -0.24 -7.36 14.64
N GLU A 129 -0.86 -6.38 13.99
CA GLU A 129 -2.31 -6.18 14.05
C GLU A 129 -3.08 -7.36 13.45
N GLU A 130 -2.58 -7.96 12.36
CA GLU A 130 -3.19 -9.17 11.77
C GLU A 130 -3.08 -10.39 12.68
N CYS A 131 -1.95 -10.55 13.36
CA CYS A 131 -1.75 -11.57 14.40
C CYS A 131 -2.72 -11.39 15.57
N LYS A 132 -2.84 -10.16 16.08
CA LYS A 132 -3.74 -9.80 17.19
C LYS A 132 -5.19 -10.14 16.88
N LYS A 133 -5.67 -9.80 15.67
CA LYS A 133 -7.04 -10.15 15.23
C LYS A 133 -7.30 -11.65 15.18
N LYS A 134 -6.27 -12.45 14.87
CA LYS A 134 -6.36 -13.91 14.77
C LYS A 134 -6.04 -14.63 16.08
N GLY A 135 -5.62 -13.90 17.12
CA GLY A 135 -5.13 -14.49 18.36
C GLY A 135 -3.84 -15.30 18.18
N THR A 136 -3.04 -15.01 17.15
CA THR A 136 -1.78 -15.72 16.89
C THR A 136 -0.57 -14.90 17.33
N ALA A 137 0.47 -15.56 17.81
CA ALA A 137 1.74 -14.90 18.11
C ALA A 137 2.49 -14.52 16.82
N VAL A 138 3.24 -13.43 16.86
CA VAL A 138 4.19 -13.07 15.79
C VAL A 138 5.41 -13.99 15.90
N SER A 139 5.68 -14.74 14.84
CA SER A 139 6.82 -15.67 14.75
C SER A 139 7.42 -15.64 13.35
N ILE A 140 8.63 -16.19 13.20
CA ILE A 140 9.32 -16.32 11.89
C ILE A 140 8.42 -17.01 10.85
N GLU A 141 7.67 -18.01 11.27
CA GLU A 141 6.75 -18.75 10.41
C GLU A 141 5.61 -17.86 9.89
N VAL A 142 5.09 -16.97 10.73
CA VAL A 142 4.06 -16.00 10.30
C VAL A 142 4.61 -15.02 9.27
N PHE A 143 5.86 -14.54 9.42
CA PHE A 143 6.50 -13.74 8.38
C PHE A 143 6.62 -14.50 7.06
N ARG A 144 7.00 -15.79 7.12
CA ARG A 144 7.11 -16.66 5.93
C ARG A 144 5.76 -16.82 5.23
N GLN A 145 4.71 -17.13 5.98
CA GLN A 145 3.35 -17.28 5.47
C GLN A 145 2.77 -16.01 4.86
N ARG A 146 3.30 -14.84 5.24
CA ARG A 146 2.85 -13.53 4.76
C ARG A 146 3.78 -12.89 3.72
N ASN A 147 4.67 -13.67 3.11
CA ASN A 147 5.66 -13.20 2.12
C ASN A 147 6.62 -12.12 2.64
N LEU A 148 6.83 -12.07 3.96
CA LEU A 148 7.76 -11.16 4.63
C LEU A 148 9.10 -11.82 4.98
N SER A 149 9.41 -13.00 4.43
CA SER A 149 10.72 -13.65 4.63
C SER A 149 11.88 -12.75 4.23
N ASN A 150 11.71 -11.98 3.13
CA ASN A 150 12.75 -11.09 2.64
C ASN A 150 13.06 -9.93 3.59
N LEU A 151 12.06 -9.51 4.37
CA LEU A 151 12.21 -8.50 5.41
C LEU A 151 13.01 -9.07 6.59
N LEU A 152 12.81 -10.34 6.94
CA LEU A 152 13.53 -11.02 8.03
C LEU A 152 14.96 -11.41 7.70
N PHE A 153 15.39 -11.39 6.43
CA PHE A 153 16.75 -11.81 6.06
C PHE A 153 17.85 -11.07 6.84
N SER A 154 19.04 -11.67 6.85
CA SER A 154 20.17 -11.27 7.69
C SER A 154 20.52 -9.78 7.61
N LYS A 155 20.27 -9.15 6.46
CA LYS A 155 20.51 -7.72 6.23
C LYS A 155 19.83 -6.81 7.26
N TYR A 156 18.62 -7.14 7.71
CA TYR A 156 17.86 -6.23 8.60
C TYR A 156 17.70 -6.79 10.02
N TYR A 157 17.36 -8.07 10.15
CA TYR A 157 17.00 -8.63 11.45
C TYR A 157 17.64 -9.98 11.75
N GLY A 158 18.56 -10.49 10.92
CA GLY A 158 19.26 -11.74 11.27
C GLY A 158 18.36 -12.99 11.29
N GLY A 159 17.17 -12.95 10.67
CA GLY A 159 16.15 -13.98 10.84
C GLY A 159 15.36 -13.89 12.15
N ASN A 160 15.54 -12.84 12.95
CA ASN A 160 14.95 -12.69 14.27
C ASN A 160 13.67 -11.82 14.25
N ALA A 161 12.52 -12.47 14.49
CA ALA A 161 11.23 -11.79 14.57
C ALA A 161 11.11 -10.80 15.74
N LEU A 162 11.79 -11.05 16.87
CA LEU A 162 11.77 -10.16 18.02
C LEU A 162 12.52 -8.85 17.74
N SER A 163 13.64 -8.93 17.03
CA SER A 163 14.39 -7.75 16.56
C SER A 163 13.52 -6.83 15.68
N ALA A 164 12.69 -7.42 14.82
CA ALA A 164 11.73 -6.68 14.02
C ALA A 164 10.66 -5.97 14.89
N LEU A 165 10.11 -6.66 15.90
CA LEU A 165 9.14 -6.08 16.83
C LEU A 165 9.73 -4.92 17.65
N VAL A 166 10.99 -5.04 18.05
CA VAL A 166 11.72 -3.97 18.75
C VAL A 166 11.88 -2.75 17.85
N GLU A 167 12.29 -2.90 16.59
CA GLU A 167 12.43 -1.76 15.67
C GLU A 167 11.09 -1.03 15.44
N ALA A 168 9.98 -1.77 15.38
CA ALA A 168 8.64 -1.21 15.21
C ALA A 168 8.08 -0.52 16.47
N GLY A 169 8.77 -0.64 17.62
CA GLY A 169 8.33 -0.13 18.92
C GLY A 169 7.18 -0.93 19.53
N LEU A 170 7.03 -2.21 19.16
CA LEU A 170 5.98 -3.10 19.63
C LEU A 170 6.43 -4.00 20.79
N MET A 171 7.72 -3.99 21.08
CA MET A 171 8.36 -4.77 22.14
C MET A 171 9.61 -4.03 22.64
N SER A 172 9.89 -4.09 23.94
CA SER A 172 11.14 -3.56 24.50
C SER A 172 12.31 -4.53 24.28
N LYS A 173 13.54 -4.04 24.34
CA LYS A 173 14.74 -4.90 24.21
C LYS A 173 14.82 -5.93 25.34
N GLU A 174 14.39 -5.55 26.54
CA GLU A 174 14.34 -6.39 27.73
C GLU A 174 13.32 -7.51 27.56
N GLN A 175 12.14 -7.18 27.03
CA GLN A 175 11.10 -8.17 26.70
C GLN A 175 11.60 -9.17 25.65
N ALA A 176 12.26 -8.68 24.59
CA ALA A 176 12.84 -9.53 23.56
C ALA A 176 13.91 -10.47 24.14
N ALA A 177 14.84 -9.96 24.94
CA ALA A 177 15.90 -10.76 25.57
C ALA A 177 15.35 -11.80 26.56
N MET A 178 14.32 -11.45 27.34
CA MET A 178 13.64 -12.39 28.23
C MET A 178 12.99 -13.53 27.44
N GLN A 179 12.33 -13.19 26.33
CA GLN A 179 11.68 -14.17 25.47
C GLN A 179 12.72 -15.08 24.79
N GLU A 180 13.83 -14.55 24.28
CA GLU A 180 14.93 -15.36 23.74
C GLU A 180 15.48 -16.35 24.77
N ARG A 181 15.72 -15.91 26.02
CA ARG A 181 16.20 -16.79 27.10
C ARG A 181 15.21 -17.90 27.45
N MET A 182 13.91 -17.63 27.39
CA MET A 182 12.88 -18.64 27.65
C MET A 182 12.81 -19.70 26.55
N PHE A 183 13.07 -19.34 25.30
CA PHE A 183 12.99 -20.26 24.16
C PHE A 183 14.33 -20.94 23.81
N PHE A 184 15.47 -20.32 24.12
CA PHE A 184 16.80 -20.90 23.98
C PHE A 184 17.36 -21.30 25.36
N HIS A 185 17.11 -22.54 25.78
CA HIS A 185 17.92 -23.18 26.81
C HIS A 185 19.27 -23.59 26.20
N PRO A 186 20.42 -23.09 26.68
CA PRO A 186 21.69 -23.72 26.37
C PRO A 186 21.64 -25.12 26.97
N LYS A 187 21.99 -26.15 26.17
CA LYS A 187 22.22 -27.51 26.67
C LYS A 187 23.09 -27.36 27.91
N GLN A 188 22.57 -27.77 29.07
CA GLN A 188 23.35 -27.72 30.30
C GLN A 188 24.68 -28.43 30.06
N GLU A 189 25.78 -27.73 30.32
CA GLU A 189 27.11 -28.32 30.35
C GLU A 189 27.06 -29.48 31.35
N ARG A 190 27.03 -30.70 30.81
CA ARG A 190 27.34 -31.88 31.60
C ARG A 190 28.83 -31.78 31.95
N ARG A 191 29.11 -31.30 33.16
CA ARG A 191 30.37 -31.58 33.84
C ARG A 191 30.35 -33.01 34.37
#